data_AF-A0A9E5NTF1-F1
#
_entry.id   AF-A0A9E5NTF1-F1
#
_cell.length_a   1.000
_cell.length_b   1.000
_cell.length_c   1.000
_cell.angle_alpha   90.00
_cell.angle_beta   90.00
_cell.angle_gamma   90.00
#
_symmetry.space_group_name_H-M   'P 1'
#
loop_
_entity.id
_entity.type
_entity.pdbx_description
1 polymer ?
#
loop_
_entity_poly.entity_id
_entity_poly.type
_entity_poly.pdbx_seq_one_letter_code
_entity_poly.pdbx_strand_id
1 'polypeptide(L)'
;MSRKWIALPGVLAGLALLAGVGAVGLWEYRKQPPFCAECHIIQPYLESWQGSDLEARDHAAQGVACLDCHQATLEDVRHDLTAYLQGGFSVPLKELKYPTEDCLGCHLENEHTSYEEVIQRTQDYVIDGKMINPHAPHVGVEGVESDYECYNCHKMHRESTGLDFCHDCHQAHARRLQPLPSRVSSVRGPVLRGGDR
;
A
#
# COMPACT_ATOMS: atom_id res chain seq x y z
N MET A 1 -44.13 -11.89 -47.94
CA MET A 1 -43.32 -11.66 -46.72
C MET A 1 -43.20 -10.17 -46.48
N SER A 2 -43.74 -9.65 -45.37
CA SER A 2 -43.72 -8.22 -45.08
C SER A 2 -42.31 -7.77 -44.70
N ARG A 3 -41.85 -6.64 -45.27
CA ARG A 3 -40.51 -6.01 -45.07
C ARG A 3 -40.08 -5.89 -43.59
N LYS A 4 -41.06 -5.89 -42.67
CA LYS A 4 -40.89 -5.92 -41.22
C LYS A 4 -40.14 -7.17 -40.70
N TRP A 5 -40.27 -8.33 -41.36
CA TRP A 5 -39.62 -9.58 -40.96
C TRP A 5 -38.13 -9.65 -41.33
N ILE A 6 -37.68 -8.84 -42.30
CA ILE A 6 -36.27 -8.72 -42.68
C ILE A 6 -35.59 -7.56 -41.92
N ALA A 7 -36.35 -6.51 -41.57
CA ALA A 7 -35.83 -5.38 -40.81
C ALA A 7 -35.56 -5.70 -39.33
N LEU A 8 -36.40 -6.55 -38.69
CA LEU A 8 -36.28 -6.88 -37.26
C LEU A 8 -34.94 -7.55 -36.90
N PRO A 9 -34.47 -8.58 -37.63
CA PRO A 9 -33.17 -9.20 -37.36
C PRO A 9 -32.00 -8.23 -37.54
N GLY A 10 -32.07 -7.34 -38.55
CA GLY A 10 -31.04 -6.34 -38.80
C GLY A 10 -30.96 -5.29 -37.69
N VAL A 11 -32.10 -4.82 -37.17
CA VAL A 11 -32.14 -3.90 -36.03
C VAL A 11 -31.59 -4.57 -34.76
N LEU A 12 -31.98 -5.82 -34.49
CA LEU A 12 -31.48 -6.57 -33.33
C LEU A 12 -29.97 -6.82 -33.43
N ALA A 13 -29.46 -7.18 -34.61
CA ALA A 13 -28.03 -7.33 -34.85
C ALA A 13 -27.28 -6.01 -34.66
N GLY A 14 -27.84 -4.89 -35.15
CA GLY A 14 -27.28 -3.56 -34.94
C GLY A 14 -27.23 -3.15 -33.46
N LEU A 15 -28.31 -3.39 -32.71
CA LEU A 15 -28.35 -3.14 -31.26
C LEU A 15 -27.37 -4.02 -30.49
N ALA A 16 -27.28 -5.29 -30.83
CA ALA A 16 -26.32 -6.21 -30.21
C ALA A 16 -24.86 -5.78 -30.45
N LEU A 17 -24.54 -5.33 -31.68
CA LEU A 17 -23.23 -4.78 -32.01
C LEU A 17 -22.93 -3.51 -31.20
N LEU A 18 -23.88 -2.57 -31.13
CA LEU A 18 -23.72 -1.35 -30.32
C LEU A 18 -23.52 -1.66 -28.84
N ALA A 19 -24.30 -2.60 -28.29
CA ALA A 19 -24.15 -3.04 -26.91
C ALA A 19 -22.79 -3.69 -26.65
N GLY A 20 -22.32 -4.54 -27.57
CA GLY A 20 -21.00 -5.17 -27.47
C GLY A 20 -19.86 -4.16 -27.48
N VAL A 21 -19.88 -3.19 -28.40
CA VAL A 21 -18.88 -2.12 -28.47
C VAL A 21 -18.92 -1.25 -27.19
N GLY A 22 -20.12 -0.91 -26.72
CA GLY A 22 -20.29 -0.16 -25.48
C GLY A 22 -19.74 -0.88 -24.26
N ALA A 23 -19.95 -2.19 -24.15
CA ALA A 23 -19.45 -3.00 -23.05
C ALA A 23 -17.91 -3.04 -23.02
N VAL A 24 -17.26 -3.19 -24.18
CA VAL A 24 -15.78 -3.14 -24.28
C VAL A 24 -15.25 -1.76 -23.90
N GLY A 25 -15.89 -0.69 -24.38
CA GLY A 25 -15.51 0.67 -24.03
C GLY A 25 -15.60 0.94 -22.53
N LEU A 26 -16.69 0.50 -21.89
CA LEU A 26 -16.86 0.61 -20.44
C LEU A 26 -15.84 -0.24 -19.66
N TRP A 27 -15.53 -1.44 -20.17
CA TRP A 27 -14.52 -2.31 -19.60
C TRP A 27 -13.15 -1.61 -19.60
N GLU A 28 -12.72 -1.01 -20.70
CA GLU A 28 -11.43 -0.30 -20.74
C GLU A 28 -11.45 1.00 -19.93
N TYR A 29 -12.56 1.74 -19.92
CA TYR A 29 -12.71 2.96 -19.12
C TYR A 29 -12.50 2.70 -17.63
N ARG A 30 -12.97 1.54 -17.12
CA ARG A 30 -12.84 1.20 -15.70
C ARG A 30 -11.39 1.13 -15.19
N LYS A 31 -10.42 0.97 -16.10
CA LYS A 31 -8.99 0.90 -15.77
C LYS A 31 -8.36 2.28 -15.57
N GLN A 32 -9.07 3.35 -15.90
CA GLN A 32 -8.56 4.71 -15.87
C GLN A 32 -8.84 5.38 -14.52
N PRO A 33 -7.92 6.20 -13.99
CA PRO A 33 -8.12 6.91 -12.72
C PRO A 33 -9.46 7.68 -12.60
N PRO A 34 -9.96 8.38 -13.64
CA PRO A 34 -11.25 9.07 -13.56
C PRO A 34 -12.43 8.17 -13.17
N PHE A 35 -12.41 6.88 -13.54
CA PHE A 35 -13.46 5.96 -13.15
C PHE A 35 -13.51 5.77 -11.63
N CYS A 36 -12.35 5.58 -10.99
CA CYS A 36 -12.27 5.43 -9.54
C CYS A 36 -12.64 6.75 -8.83
N ALA A 37 -12.32 7.89 -9.45
CA ALA A 37 -12.63 9.22 -8.92
C ALA A 37 -14.14 9.53 -8.82
N GLU A 38 -15.00 8.76 -9.51
CA GLU A 38 -16.46 8.89 -9.40
C GLU A 38 -16.98 8.56 -8.00
N CYS A 39 -16.30 7.66 -7.27
CA CYS A 39 -16.70 7.21 -5.93
C CYS A 39 -15.64 7.50 -4.85
N HIS A 40 -14.37 7.63 -5.23
CA HIS A 40 -13.24 7.70 -4.31
C HIS A 40 -12.39 8.97 -4.49
N ILE A 41 -11.85 9.50 -3.39
CA ILE A 41 -10.85 10.58 -3.46
C ILE A 41 -9.47 9.96 -3.72
N ILE A 42 -9.14 9.77 -5.00
CA ILE A 42 -7.91 9.06 -5.41
C ILE A 42 -6.70 9.97 -5.66
N GLN A 43 -6.89 11.29 -5.73
CA GLN A 43 -5.85 12.22 -6.19
C GLN A 43 -4.50 12.06 -5.46
N PRO A 44 -4.45 11.94 -4.11
CA PRO A 44 -3.18 11.74 -3.41
C PRO A 44 -2.46 10.43 -3.79
N TYR A 45 -3.22 9.38 -4.08
CA TYR A 45 -2.70 8.07 -4.46
C TYR A 45 -2.19 8.06 -5.91
N LEU A 46 -2.87 8.80 -6.79
CA LEU A 46 -2.42 9.01 -8.17
C LEU A 46 -1.11 9.82 -8.18
N GLU A 47 -1.01 10.86 -7.37
CA GLU A 47 0.21 11.67 -7.22
C GLU A 47 1.36 10.82 -6.67
N SER A 48 1.11 10.00 -5.66
CA SER A 48 2.13 9.10 -5.12
C SER A 48 2.60 8.08 -6.15
N TRP A 49 1.69 7.55 -6.99
CA TRP A 49 2.04 6.60 -8.05
C TRP A 49 2.78 7.27 -9.22
N GLN A 50 2.46 8.52 -9.57
CA GLN A 50 3.07 9.19 -10.73
C GLN A 50 4.45 9.82 -10.46
N GLY A 51 4.70 10.34 -9.26
CA GLY A 51 5.83 11.26 -9.08
C GLY A 51 6.34 11.45 -7.66
N SER A 52 6.23 10.42 -6.80
CA SER A 52 6.79 10.46 -5.45
C SER A 52 8.02 9.55 -5.29
N ASP A 53 8.66 9.62 -4.12
CA ASP A 53 9.72 8.69 -3.70
C ASP A 53 9.16 7.48 -2.92
N LEU A 54 7.86 7.19 -3.08
CA LEU A 54 7.18 6.08 -2.42
C LEU A 54 7.18 4.82 -3.30
N GLU A 55 7.02 3.66 -2.68
CA GLU A 55 7.12 2.36 -3.35
C GLU A 55 6.13 2.21 -4.53
N ALA A 56 4.97 2.88 -4.50
CA ALA A 56 4.02 2.91 -5.62
C ALA A 56 4.61 3.49 -6.90
N ARG A 57 5.48 4.52 -6.79
CA ARG A 57 6.13 5.13 -7.95
C ARG A 57 7.14 4.18 -8.59
N ASP A 58 7.83 3.37 -7.80
CA ASP A 58 8.77 2.40 -8.34
C ASP A 58 8.05 1.28 -9.12
N HIS A 59 6.86 0.87 -8.67
CA HIS A 59 5.99 -0.02 -9.43
C HIS A 59 5.45 0.64 -10.70
N ALA A 60 5.04 1.92 -10.61
CA ALA A 60 4.61 2.69 -11.78
C ALA A 60 5.70 2.80 -12.84
N ALA A 61 6.96 3.00 -12.43
CA ALA A 61 8.12 3.07 -13.32
C ALA A 61 8.36 1.76 -14.09
N GLN A 62 7.91 0.64 -13.54
CA GLN A 62 7.95 -0.69 -14.18
C GLN A 62 6.67 -1.03 -14.95
N GLY A 63 5.75 -0.05 -15.09
CA GLY A 63 4.52 -0.22 -15.87
C GLY A 63 3.38 -0.91 -15.14
N VAL A 64 3.49 -1.13 -13.82
CA VAL A 64 2.42 -1.71 -13.00
C VAL A 64 1.31 -0.67 -12.82
N ALA A 65 0.11 -0.99 -13.29
CA ALA A 65 -1.08 -0.15 -13.23
C ALA A 65 -1.89 -0.37 -11.96
N CYS A 66 -2.80 0.57 -11.67
CA CYS A 66 -3.62 0.55 -10.46
C CYS A 66 -4.34 -0.80 -10.24
N LEU A 67 -4.98 -1.32 -11.29
CA LEU A 67 -5.78 -2.54 -11.21
C LEU A 67 -4.97 -3.84 -11.22
N ASP A 68 -3.65 -3.78 -11.37
CA ASP A 68 -2.81 -4.98 -11.28
C ASP A 68 -2.76 -5.49 -9.82
N CYS A 69 -2.84 -4.56 -8.85
CA CYS A 69 -3.00 -4.87 -7.43
C CYS A 69 -4.44 -4.59 -6.93
N HIS A 70 -5.05 -3.46 -7.31
CA HIS A 70 -6.40 -3.09 -6.88
C HIS A 70 -7.48 -3.75 -7.73
N GLN A 71 -7.44 -5.07 -7.86
CA GLN A 71 -8.45 -5.81 -8.61
C GLN A 71 -9.81 -5.62 -7.95
N ALA A 72 -10.75 -5.07 -8.71
CA ALA A 72 -12.13 -4.89 -8.29
C ALA A 72 -13.05 -5.72 -9.17
N THR A 73 -13.90 -6.52 -8.54
CA THR A 73 -14.98 -7.23 -9.22
C THR A 73 -16.14 -6.28 -9.52
N LEU A 74 -17.08 -6.71 -10.36
CA LEU A 74 -18.30 -5.92 -10.60
C LEU A 74 -19.14 -5.74 -9.34
N GLU A 75 -19.09 -6.69 -8.42
CA GLU A 75 -19.81 -6.58 -7.15
C GLU A 75 -19.14 -5.56 -6.23
N ASP A 76 -17.81 -5.50 -6.19
CA ASP A 76 -17.08 -4.48 -5.44
C ASP A 76 -17.41 -3.06 -5.95
N VAL A 77 -17.42 -2.87 -7.26
CA VAL A 77 -17.82 -1.59 -7.88
C VAL A 77 -19.27 -1.22 -7.51
N ARG A 78 -20.18 -2.20 -7.48
CA ARG A 78 -21.58 -1.97 -7.08
C ARG A 78 -21.66 -1.56 -5.61
N HIS A 79 -20.88 -2.21 -4.76
CA HIS A 79 -20.80 -1.91 -3.34
C HIS A 79 -20.27 -0.50 -3.10
N ASP A 80 -19.17 -0.13 -3.77
CA ASP A 80 -18.56 1.19 -3.69
C ASP A 80 -19.52 2.29 -4.13
N LEU A 81 -20.22 2.10 -5.25
CA LEU A 81 -21.24 3.05 -5.71
C LEU A 81 -22.36 3.22 -4.68
N THR A 82 -22.82 2.12 -4.08
CA THR A 82 -23.87 2.15 -3.06
C THR A 82 -23.39 2.90 -1.82
N ALA A 83 -22.17 2.60 -1.35
CA ALA A 83 -21.56 3.27 -0.21
C ALA A 83 -21.38 4.78 -0.49
N TYR A 84 -20.92 5.15 -1.68
CA TYR A 84 -20.78 6.55 -2.08
C TYR A 84 -22.12 7.31 -2.04
N LEU A 85 -23.18 6.74 -2.65
CA LEU A 85 -24.52 7.34 -2.65
C LEU A 85 -25.12 7.48 -1.23
N GLN A 86 -24.73 6.60 -0.32
CA GLN A 86 -25.13 6.63 1.09
C GLN A 86 -24.22 7.50 1.97
N GLY A 87 -23.13 8.06 1.42
CA GLY A 87 -22.13 8.81 2.17
C GLY A 87 -21.25 7.95 3.08
N GLY A 88 -21.23 6.62 2.88
CA GLY A 88 -20.49 5.64 3.67
C GLY A 88 -19.05 5.36 3.20
N PHE A 89 -18.44 6.26 2.42
CA PHE A 89 -17.07 6.12 1.94
C PHE A 89 -16.04 6.58 2.98
N SER A 90 -14.79 6.12 2.83
CA SER A 90 -13.69 6.45 3.76
C SER A 90 -12.72 7.44 3.13
N VAL A 91 -12.28 8.42 3.93
CA VAL A 91 -11.21 9.37 3.58
C VAL A 91 -10.27 9.48 4.78
N PRO A 92 -8.99 9.06 4.68
CA PRO A 92 -8.38 8.38 3.52
C PRO A 92 -9.03 7.01 3.24
N LEU A 93 -8.79 6.48 2.05
CA LEU A 93 -9.24 5.12 1.70
C LEU A 93 -8.69 4.11 2.68
N LYS A 94 -9.50 3.11 3.01
CA LYS A 94 -9.08 1.99 3.84
C LYS A 94 -7.86 1.29 3.20
N GLU A 95 -6.84 1.08 4.02
CA GLU A 95 -5.64 0.32 3.62
C GLU A 95 -6.02 -1.11 3.26
N LEU A 96 -5.64 -1.52 2.05
CA LEU A 96 -5.70 -2.92 1.62
C LEU A 96 -4.47 -3.67 2.13
N LYS A 97 -4.70 -4.91 2.55
CA LYS A 97 -3.65 -5.81 3.00
C LYS A 97 -3.55 -6.95 2.00
N TYR A 98 -2.46 -6.95 1.23
CA TYR A 98 -2.18 -7.98 0.25
C TYR A 98 -1.32 -9.07 0.90
N PRO A 99 -1.74 -10.34 0.88
CA PRO A 99 -0.88 -11.43 1.33
C PRO A 99 0.43 -11.44 0.52
N THR A 100 1.50 -11.91 1.15
CA THR A 100 2.86 -11.94 0.57
C THR A 100 2.89 -12.63 -0.80
N GLU A 101 2.04 -13.64 -1.01
CA GLU A 101 1.89 -14.33 -2.29
C GLU A 101 1.50 -13.42 -3.46
N ASP A 102 0.71 -12.37 -3.22
CA ASP A 102 0.34 -11.40 -4.27
C ASP A 102 1.55 -10.56 -4.67
N CYS A 103 2.38 -10.16 -3.70
CA CYS A 103 3.63 -9.42 -3.96
C CYS A 103 4.64 -10.32 -4.69
N LEU A 104 4.77 -11.56 -4.23
CA LEU A 104 5.56 -12.60 -4.87
C LEU A 104 4.93 -13.08 -6.19
N GLY A 105 3.85 -12.49 -6.72
CA GLY A 105 3.40 -12.76 -8.09
C GLY A 105 4.24 -12.05 -9.16
N CYS A 106 4.81 -10.89 -8.82
CA CYS A 106 5.57 -10.05 -9.75
C CYS A 106 7.03 -9.83 -9.33
N HIS A 107 7.35 -9.88 -8.04
CA HIS A 107 8.74 -9.81 -7.54
C HIS A 107 9.59 -11.06 -7.89
N LEU A 108 9.17 -11.81 -8.91
CA LEU A 108 9.70 -13.07 -9.43
C LEU A 108 10.52 -12.93 -10.72
N GLU A 109 10.30 -11.88 -11.53
CA GLU A 109 10.85 -11.87 -12.91
C GLU A 109 12.38 -11.72 -12.98
N ASN A 110 13.06 -11.44 -11.85
CA ASN A 110 14.52 -11.32 -11.77
C ASN A 110 15.15 -12.32 -10.78
N GLU A 111 14.74 -13.58 -10.90
CA GLU A 111 15.32 -14.77 -10.26
C GLU A 111 15.01 -14.96 -8.77
N HIS A 112 13.94 -14.42 -8.15
CA HIS A 112 13.71 -14.52 -6.68
C HIS A 112 12.39 -15.18 -6.32
N THR A 113 12.37 -16.50 -6.34
CA THR A 113 11.16 -17.33 -6.46
C THR A 113 10.46 -17.66 -5.14
N SER A 114 10.99 -17.18 -4.02
CA SER A 114 10.41 -17.43 -2.70
C SER A 114 10.85 -16.42 -1.65
N TYR A 115 10.19 -16.44 -0.49
CA TYR A 115 10.55 -15.62 0.65
C TYR A 115 11.99 -15.94 1.15
N GLU A 116 12.42 -17.20 1.05
CA GLU A 116 13.79 -17.63 1.35
C GLU A 116 14.83 -16.92 0.48
N GLU A 117 14.49 -16.64 -0.78
CA GLU A 117 15.40 -15.94 -1.68
C GLU A 117 15.51 -14.45 -1.34
N VAL A 118 14.41 -13.84 -0.89
CA VAL A 118 14.42 -12.47 -0.34
C VAL A 118 15.32 -12.40 0.89
N ILE A 119 15.22 -13.40 1.78
CA ILE A 119 16.13 -13.55 2.92
C ILE A 119 17.57 -13.62 2.42
N GLN A 120 17.88 -14.50 1.48
CA GLN A 120 19.25 -14.67 0.99
C GLN A 120 19.82 -13.38 0.38
N ARG A 121 19.07 -12.66 -0.45
CA ARG A 121 19.54 -11.39 -1.04
C ARG A 121 19.79 -10.29 -0.03
N THR A 122 19.07 -10.32 1.08
CA THR A 122 19.19 -9.31 2.14
C THR A 122 20.07 -9.78 3.30
N GLN A 123 20.79 -10.90 3.12
CA GLN A 123 21.73 -11.43 4.12
C GLN A 123 22.82 -10.42 4.51
N ASP A 124 23.22 -9.57 3.55
CA ASP A 124 24.33 -8.63 3.73
C ASP A 124 23.87 -7.23 4.14
N TYR A 125 22.60 -7.08 4.55
CA TYR A 125 22.03 -5.80 4.94
C TYR A 125 22.63 -5.32 6.28
N VAL A 126 23.05 -4.05 6.32
CA VAL A 126 23.71 -3.43 7.47
C VAL A 126 22.83 -2.33 8.05
N ILE A 127 22.53 -2.43 9.34
CA ILE A 127 21.79 -1.44 10.13
C ILE A 127 22.71 -0.99 11.27
N ASP A 128 23.01 0.31 11.35
CA ASP A 128 23.89 0.90 12.38
C ASP A 128 25.24 0.16 12.55
N GLY A 129 25.82 -0.28 11.43
CA GLY A 129 27.11 -1.01 11.41
C GLY A 129 27.01 -2.47 11.84
N LYS A 130 25.80 -3.02 12.00
CA LYS A 130 25.55 -4.43 12.30
C LYS A 130 24.86 -5.11 11.14
N MET A 131 25.31 -6.31 10.81
CA MET A 131 24.65 -7.18 9.83
C MET A 131 23.33 -7.66 10.44
N ILE A 132 22.22 -7.12 9.96
CA ILE A 132 20.87 -7.48 10.40
C ILE A 132 20.02 -7.62 9.14
N ASN A 133 19.60 -8.84 8.87
CA ASN A 133 18.69 -9.13 7.77
C ASN A 133 17.24 -8.89 8.25
N PRO A 134 16.51 -7.90 7.70
CA PRO A 134 15.15 -7.58 8.13
C PRO A 134 14.10 -8.60 7.68
N HIS A 135 14.42 -9.45 6.70
CA HIS A 135 13.50 -10.49 6.20
C HIS A 135 13.74 -11.84 6.87
N ALA A 136 14.88 -12.02 7.54
CA ALA A 136 15.14 -13.21 8.34
C ALA A 136 14.43 -13.10 9.70
N PRO A 137 13.44 -13.95 10.02
CA PRO A 137 12.87 -14.00 11.36
C PRO A 137 13.99 -14.15 12.39
N HIS A 138 14.09 -13.23 13.35
CA HIS A 138 14.93 -13.34 14.55
C HIS A 138 16.30 -13.98 14.31
N VAL A 139 17.19 -13.27 13.60
CA VAL A 139 18.59 -13.66 13.32
C VAL A 139 19.18 -14.55 14.44
N GLY A 140 19.36 -15.84 14.16
CA GLY A 140 20.01 -16.80 15.07
C GLY A 140 19.09 -17.57 16.03
N VAL A 141 17.77 -17.49 15.91
CA VAL A 141 16.82 -18.33 16.66
C VAL A 141 16.23 -19.40 15.74
N GLU A 142 16.78 -20.62 15.81
CA GLU A 142 16.23 -21.78 15.09
C GLU A 142 14.79 -22.09 15.54
N GLY A 143 13.90 -22.35 14.57
CA GLY A 143 12.52 -22.80 14.82
C GLY A 143 11.50 -21.69 15.11
N VAL A 144 11.86 -20.41 14.90
CA VAL A 144 10.91 -19.29 14.93
C VAL A 144 10.61 -18.87 13.49
N GLU A 145 9.46 -19.29 12.99
CA GLU A 145 8.89 -18.77 11.74
C GLU A 145 8.42 -17.32 11.96
N SER A 146 8.62 -16.42 10.98
CA SER A 146 7.95 -15.11 11.01
C SER A 146 6.62 -15.19 10.28
N ASP A 147 5.54 -14.92 11.00
CA ASP A 147 4.20 -14.73 10.42
C ASP A 147 3.99 -13.29 9.90
N TYR A 148 5.06 -12.57 9.54
CA TYR A 148 4.97 -11.18 9.12
C TYR A 148 4.82 -11.06 7.61
N GLU A 149 3.67 -10.58 7.19
CA GLU A 149 3.37 -10.23 5.80
C GLU A 149 4.11 -8.96 5.36
N CYS A 150 4.49 -8.88 4.07
CA CYS A 150 5.21 -7.73 3.50
C CYS A 150 4.53 -6.39 3.81
N TYR A 151 3.19 -6.33 3.74
CA TYR A 151 2.42 -5.11 3.98
C TYR A 151 2.58 -4.55 5.41
N ASN A 152 3.08 -5.33 6.38
CA ASN A 152 3.30 -4.82 7.74
C ASN A 152 4.39 -3.74 7.75
N CYS A 153 5.40 -3.88 6.89
CA CYS A 153 6.54 -2.96 6.80
C CYS A 153 6.48 -2.09 5.54
N HIS A 154 6.17 -2.69 4.40
CA HIS A 154 6.16 -2.06 3.08
C HIS A 154 4.82 -1.37 2.79
N LYS A 155 4.88 -0.08 2.47
CA LYS A 155 3.71 0.77 2.23
C LYS A 155 3.82 1.41 0.84
N MET A 156 2.86 1.09 -0.02
CA MET A 156 2.85 1.57 -1.41
C MET A 156 2.65 3.08 -1.52
N HIS A 157 1.62 3.61 -0.85
CA HIS A 157 1.15 4.99 -1.03
C HIS A 157 1.47 5.92 0.15
N ARG A 158 2.40 5.52 1.03
CA ARG A 158 2.93 6.33 2.13
C ARG A 158 4.31 5.82 2.53
N GLU A 159 4.99 6.53 3.41
CA GLU A 159 6.27 6.08 3.95
C GLU A 159 6.15 4.70 4.61
N SER A 160 7.04 3.80 4.21
CA SER A 160 7.17 2.46 4.79
C SER A 160 7.71 2.56 6.21
N THR A 161 7.19 1.74 7.12
CA THR A 161 7.70 1.70 8.51
C THR A 161 9.09 1.10 8.56
N GLY A 162 9.44 0.26 7.58
CA GLY A 162 10.78 -0.31 7.42
C GLY A 162 11.29 -0.93 8.73
N LEU A 163 12.45 -0.47 9.18
CA LEU A 163 13.12 -0.99 10.38
C LEU A 163 12.52 -0.50 11.69
N ASP A 164 11.76 0.60 11.67
CA ASP A 164 11.11 1.11 12.88
C ASP A 164 10.07 0.12 13.42
N PHE A 165 9.52 -0.73 12.54
CA PHE A 165 8.63 -1.83 12.93
C PHE A 165 9.26 -2.76 13.98
N CYS A 166 10.58 -3.01 13.90
CA CYS A 166 11.27 -3.83 14.89
C CYS A 166 11.18 -3.22 16.29
N HIS A 167 11.17 -1.89 16.39
CA HIS A 167 11.10 -1.20 17.67
C HIS A 167 9.74 -1.34 18.35
N ASP A 168 8.64 -1.57 17.62
CA ASP A 168 7.31 -1.72 18.21
C ASP A 168 7.26 -2.88 19.23
N CYS A 169 8.03 -3.94 19.00
CA CYS A 169 8.17 -5.07 19.92
C CYS A 169 9.50 -5.06 20.70
N HIS A 170 10.61 -4.64 20.10
CA HIS A 170 11.94 -4.65 20.73
C HIS A 170 12.25 -3.44 21.63
N GLN A 171 11.30 -2.51 21.83
CA GLN A 171 11.40 -1.36 22.74
C GLN A 171 11.84 -1.70 24.18
N ALA A 172 11.59 -2.93 24.66
CA ALA A 172 12.04 -3.39 25.98
C ALA A 172 13.58 -3.46 26.14
N HIS A 173 14.33 -3.51 25.03
CA HIS A 173 15.80 -3.56 25.06
C HIS A 173 16.45 -2.19 24.77
N ALA A 174 15.73 -1.27 24.11
CA ALA A 174 16.24 0.06 23.77
C ALA A 174 16.42 0.99 25.00
N ARG A 175 15.67 0.76 26.09
CA ARG A 175 15.86 1.49 27.37
C ARG A 175 17.18 1.20 28.09
N ARG A 176 17.98 0.23 27.62
CA ARG A 176 19.25 -0.15 28.26
C ARG A 176 20.50 0.41 27.58
N LEU A 177 20.39 1.14 26.47
CA LEU A 177 21.54 1.65 25.71
C LEU A 177 21.61 3.19 25.58
N GLN A 178 20.77 3.95 26.28
CA GLN A 178 21.00 5.38 26.43
C GLN A 178 21.89 5.65 27.65
N PRO A 179 23.03 6.37 27.53
CA PRO A 179 23.66 6.95 28.71
C PRO A 179 22.72 8.01 29.27
N LEU A 180 22.43 7.91 30.57
CA LEU A 180 21.58 8.84 31.32
C LEU A 180 21.95 10.29 31.00
N PRO A 181 20.97 11.20 30.81
CA PRO A 181 21.29 12.61 30.60
C PRO A 181 22.02 13.15 31.84
N SER A 182 23.21 13.71 31.61
CA SER A 182 23.93 14.50 32.59
C SER A 182 23.01 15.61 33.08
N ARG A 183 22.82 15.69 34.40
CA ARG A 183 22.05 16.73 35.06
C ARG A 183 22.64 18.10 34.71
N VAL A 184 22.08 18.77 33.72
CA VAL A 184 22.14 20.23 33.65
C VAL A 184 20.90 20.72 34.40
N SER A 185 21.10 21.03 35.68
CA SER A 185 20.10 21.72 36.50
C SER A 185 19.98 23.15 35.97
N SER A 186 18.95 23.39 35.17
CA SER A 186 18.58 24.73 34.72
C SER A 186 18.09 25.56 35.91
N VAL A 187 18.71 26.71 36.05
CA VAL A 187 18.17 28.01 36.48
C VAL A 187 16.72 27.97 37.01
N ARG A 188 16.56 28.29 38.30
CA ARG A 188 15.31 28.83 38.85
C ARG A 188 15.57 30.19 39.49
N GLY A 189 15.04 31.23 38.84
CA GLY A 189 14.13 32.25 39.38
C GLY A 189 14.50 33.08 40.62
N PRO A 190 13.99 34.32 40.71
CA PRO A 190 14.49 35.35 41.64
C PRO A 190 14.02 35.12 43.09
N VAL A 191 14.93 35.40 44.02
CA VAL A 191 14.65 35.47 45.47
C VAL A 191 14.07 36.84 45.79
N LEU A 192 12.87 36.87 46.37
CA LEU A 192 12.29 38.06 47.00
C LEU A 192 12.13 37.84 48.52
N ARG A 193 12.48 38.90 49.26
CA ARG A 193 12.33 39.19 50.71
C ARG A 193 13.19 38.35 51.67
N GLY A 194 13.89 38.93 52.64
CA GLY A 194 14.02 40.31 53.10
C GLY A 194 14.75 40.37 54.46
N GLY A 195 15.23 41.56 54.83
CA GLY A 195 15.52 41.98 56.22
C GLY A 195 16.83 41.51 56.86
N ASP A 196 17.81 42.40 56.99
CA ASP A 196 18.25 42.93 58.30
C ASP A 196 19.57 43.73 58.18
N ARG A 197 19.42 45.04 58.44
CA ARG A 197 20.36 46.10 58.88
C ARG A 197 20.28 47.36 58.03
#